data_AF-A0A6B0S010-F1
#
_entry.id   AF-A0A6B0S010-F1
#
_cell.length_a   1.000
_cell.length_b   1.000
_cell.length_c   1.000
_cell.angle_alpha   90.00
_cell.angle_beta   90.00
_cell.angle_gamma   90.00
#
_symmetry.space_group_name_H-M   'P 1'
#
loop_
_entity.id
_entity.type
_entity.pdbx_description
1 polymer ?
#
loop_
_entity_poly.entity_id
_entity_poly.type
_entity_poly.pdbx_seq_one_letter_code
_entity_poly.pdbx_strand_id
1 'polypeptide(L)'
;MELYISACSKAADVAATKTATSGLTTESQQCGDGEHKTQFSGVGAAQLLDLPLGVKLPVIPGSNSLYYTTKLNEKLFRPSYGFNLTDPYCRLLENQYKSLHDPHLRAYHKRKDILRRLKKGGYITSNNKVVCTLRELNKYRQYLTSLKLDFERNYIREQLEYFSKAFSTFMQEALWMEQQNCE
;
A
#
# COMPACT_ATOMS: atom_id res chain seq x y z
N MET A 1 11.33 -13.22 -16.67
CA MET A 1 10.65 -12.41 -15.64
C MET A 1 10.97 -12.86 -14.20
N GLU A 2 11.78 -13.91 -14.01
CA GLU A 2 12.33 -14.39 -12.73
C GLU A 2 13.35 -13.42 -12.07
N LEU A 3 14.05 -12.61 -12.88
CA LEU A 3 15.15 -11.76 -12.42
C LEU A 3 14.69 -10.53 -11.62
N TYR A 4 13.43 -10.08 -11.78
CA TYR A 4 12.92 -8.90 -11.07
C TYR A 4 12.44 -9.23 -9.65
N ILE A 5 11.98 -10.46 -9.42
CA ILE A 5 11.50 -10.89 -8.10
C ILE A 5 12.68 -11.30 -7.19
N SER A 6 13.74 -11.92 -7.73
CA SER A 6 14.90 -12.35 -6.90
C SER A 6 15.80 -11.20 -6.40
N ALA A 7 15.76 -10.04 -7.05
CA ALA A 7 16.54 -8.87 -6.65
C ALA A 7 16.00 -8.20 -5.36
N CYS A 8 14.69 -8.28 -5.12
CA CYS A 8 14.07 -7.71 -3.93
C CYS A 8 14.33 -8.55 -2.67
N SER A 9 14.44 -9.87 -2.80
CA SER A 9 14.69 -10.77 -1.68
C SER A 9 16.12 -10.64 -1.14
N LYS A 10 17.13 -10.56 -2.03
CA LYS A 10 18.55 -10.46 -1.61
C LYS A 10 18.90 -9.13 -0.94
N ALA A 11 18.19 -8.04 -1.26
CA ALA A 11 18.40 -6.74 -0.62
C ALA A 11 17.82 -6.68 0.80
N ALA A 12 16.78 -7.48 1.10
CA ALA A 12 16.13 -7.52 2.41
C ALA A 12 16.97 -8.29 3.45
N ASP A 13 17.59 -9.41 3.07
CA ASP A 13 18.37 -10.25 3.99
C ASP A 13 19.71 -9.60 4.42
N VAL A 14 20.31 -8.81 3.54
CA VAL A 14 21.56 -8.06 3.84
C VAL A 14 21.32 -6.86 4.75
N ALA A 15 20.11 -6.28 4.75
CA ALA A 15 19.73 -5.18 5.64
C ALA A 15 19.36 -5.69 7.04
N ALA A 16 18.74 -6.87 7.14
CA ALA A 16 18.37 -7.49 8.41
C ALA A 16 19.59 -7.94 9.22
N THR A 17 20.63 -8.48 8.57
CA THR A 17 21.85 -8.96 9.24
C THR A 17 22.79 -7.84 9.71
N LYS A 18 22.72 -6.64 9.12
CA LYS A 18 23.55 -5.48 9.53
C LYS A 18 22.99 -4.66 10.70
N THR A 19 21.71 -4.86 11.07
CA THR A 19 21.05 -4.05 12.11
C THR A 19 21.10 -4.71 13.50
N ALA A 20 21.64 -5.93 13.61
CA ALA A 20 21.69 -6.68 14.87
C ALA A 20 22.93 -6.38 15.74
N THR A 21 23.86 -5.52 15.33
CA THR A 21 25.15 -5.35 16.04
C THR A 21 25.49 -3.93 16.51
N SER A 22 24.56 -2.97 16.46
CA SER A 22 24.84 -1.63 17.00
C SER A 22 23.64 -0.97 17.63
N GLY A 23 23.52 -1.09 18.95
CA GLY A 23 22.64 -0.23 19.71
C GLY A 23 22.55 -0.65 21.17
N LEU A 24 23.36 -0.01 22.03
CA LEU A 24 23.05 0.18 23.45
C LEU A 24 23.99 1.24 24.04
N THR A 25 23.68 2.51 23.81
CA THR A 25 23.92 3.61 24.77
C THR A 25 22.91 4.72 24.49
N THR A 26 21.85 4.76 25.30
CA THR A 26 20.99 5.94 25.46
C THR A 26 20.95 6.26 26.94
N GLU A 27 21.71 7.30 27.33
CA GLU A 27 21.48 8.02 28.57
C GLU A 27 20.12 8.72 28.45
N SER A 28 19.16 8.28 29.26
CA SER A 28 17.88 8.95 29.43
C SER A 28 17.87 9.59 30.81
N GLN A 29 17.95 10.92 30.85
CA GLN A 29 17.51 11.68 32.02
C GLN A 29 15.98 11.52 32.16
N GLN A 30 15.59 11.08 33.34
CA GLN A 30 14.26 10.78 33.81
C GLN A 30 13.52 12.07 34.22
N CYS A 31 12.20 12.11 34.01
CA CYS A 31 11.28 12.94 34.78
C CYS A 31 9.83 12.41 34.66
N GLY A 32 9.25 12.04 35.80
CA GLY A 32 7.82 12.15 36.09
C GLY A 32 6.95 10.90 35.92
N ASP A 33 6.74 10.17 37.01
CA ASP A 33 5.73 9.11 37.16
C ASP A 33 4.30 9.66 37.05
N GLY A 34 3.45 8.90 36.35
CA GLY A 34 2.01 9.08 36.24
C GLY A 34 1.40 7.77 35.75
N GLU A 35 0.92 6.96 36.69
CA GLU A 35 0.29 5.66 36.49
C GLU A 35 -0.93 5.77 35.58
N HIS A 36 -0.85 5.21 34.35
CA HIS A 36 -1.92 4.50 33.64
C HIS A 36 -1.30 3.79 32.43
N LYS A 37 -0.52 2.73 32.69
CA LYS A 37 -0.03 1.85 31.61
C LYS A 37 -1.18 0.96 31.12
N THR A 38 -2.10 1.53 30.35
CA THR A 38 -2.91 0.73 29.43
C THR A 38 -1.97 0.28 28.33
N GLN A 39 -1.44 -0.93 28.50
CA GLN A 39 -0.68 -1.64 27.48
C GLN A 39 -1.63 -2.00 26.33
N PHE A 40 -1.99 -1.02 25.51
CA PHE A 40 -2.52 -1.31 24.19
C PHE A 40 -1.39 -2.00 23.43
N SER A 41 -1.54 -3.29 23.18
CA SER A 41 -0.70 -4.03 22.24
C SER A 41 -0.62 -3.21 20.96
N GLY A 42 0.59 -2.72 20.67
CA GLY A 42 0.82 -1.68 19.69
C GLY A 42 0.39 -2.11 18.30
N VAL A 43 -0.79 -1.64 17.88
CA VAL A 43 -1.17 -1.63 16.47
C VAL A 43 -0.33 -0.52 15.84
N GLY A 44 0.84 -0.88 15.32
CA GLY A 44 1.70 0.06 14.60
C GLY A 44 0.96 0.68 13.42
N ALA A 45 1.40 1.87 12.97
CA ALA A 45 0.77 2.56 11.83
C ALA A 45 0.66 1.68 10.56
N ALA A 46 1.50 0.66 10.42
CA ALA A 46 1.41 -0.36 9.37
C ALA A 46 0.16 -1.27 9.52
N GLN A 47 -0.14 -1.74 10.73
CA GLN A 47 -1.28 -2.62 11.01
C GLN A 47 -2.63 -1.91 10.88
N LEU A 48 -2.66 -0.57 10.92
CA LEU A 48 -3.88 0.17 10.58
C LEU A 48 -4.28 -0.04 9.12
N LEU A 49 -3.36 -0.24 8.20
CA LEU A 49 -3.71 -0.54 6.80
C LEU A 49 -4.24 -1.96 6.64
N ASP A 50 -3.76 -2.91 7.45
CA ASP A 50 -4.16 -4.32 7.39
C ASP A 50 -5.49 -4.63 8.10
N LEU A 51 -6.08 -3.65 8.81
CA LEU A 51 -7.36 -3.82 9.49
C LEU A 51 -8.52 -4.05 8.47
N PRO A 52 -9.49 -4.93 8.73
CA PRO A 52 -10.66 -5.04 7.85
C PRO A 52 -11.46 -3.73 7.78
N LEU A 53 -12.02 -3.44 6.60
CA LEU A 53 -12.70 -2.16 6.27
C LEU A 53 -13.96 -1.87 7.08
N GLY A 54 -14.52 -2.87 7.77
CA GLY A 54 -15.70 -2.75 8.64
C GLY A 54 -15.39 -2.56 10.13
N VAL A 55 -14.11 -2.54 10.53
CA VAL A 55 -13.72 -2.39 11.94
C VAL A 55 -13.34 -0.95 12.22
N LYS A 56 -13.81 -0.45 13.38
CA LYS A 56 -13.46 0.89 13.86
C LYS A 56 -11.96 0.96 14.13
N LEU A 57 -11.30 1.98 13.60
CA LEU A 57 -9.88 2.22 13.90
C LEU A 57 -9.76 2.51 15.41
N PRO A 58 -8.83 1.84 16.13
CA PRO A 58 -8.61 2.11 17.55
C PRO A 58 -8.05 3.53 17.70
N VAL A 59 -8.87 4.43 18.23
CA VAL A 59 -8.47 5.81 18.55
C VAL A 59 -8.43 5.93 20.06
N ILE A 60 -7.26 6.27 20.61
CA ILE A 60 -7.11 6.50 22.04
C ILE A 60 -7.76 7.85 22.38
N PRO A 61 -8.80 7.89 23.23
CA PRO A 61 -9.42 9.15 23.62
C PRO A 61 -8.37 10.07 24.29
N GLY A 62 -8.37 11.35 23.90
CA GLY A 62 -7.37 12.32 24.36
C GLY A 62 -6.07 12.37 23.53
N SER A 63 -5.85 11.43 22.59
CA SER A 63 -4.73 11.51 21.65
C SER A 63 -5.10 12.30 20.39
N ASN A 64 -4.23 13.22 19.98
CA ASN A 64 -4.35 13.90 18.68
C ASN A 64 -3.84 12.96 17.58
N SER A 65 -4.73 12.14 17.03
CA SER A 65 -4.43 11.22 15.95
C SER A 65 -4.29 11.96 14.62
N LEU A 66 -3.07 11.94 14.06
CA LEU A 66 -2.79 12.53 12.76
C LEU A 66 -2.78 11.45 11.68
N TYR A 67 -3.65 11.60 10.69
CA TYR A 67 -3.78 10.68 9.57
C TYR A 67 -3.11 11.22 8.31
N TYR A 68 -2.57 10.32 7.49
CA TYR A 68 -1.91 10.67 6.24
C TYR A 68 -2.06 9.55 5.21
N THR A 69 -1.94 9.90 3.93
CA THR A 69 -2.04 8.95 2.81
C THR A 69 -0.66 8.61 2.23
N THR A 70 -0.23 9.31 1.18
CA THR A 70 1.04 9.10 0.47
C THR A 70 2.07 10.17 0.84
N LYS A 71 3.28 10.07 0.27
CA LYS A 71 4.23 11.20 0.33
C LYS A 71 3.79 12.30 -0.63
N LEU A 72 4.30 13.50 -0.38
CA LEU A 72 4.10 14.66 -1.23
C LEU A 72 4.60 14.39 -2.66
N ASN A 73 3.77 14.73 -3.66
CA ASN A 73 3.97 14.47 -5.09
C ASN A 73 3.92 12.99 -5.51
N GLU A 74 3.51 12.07 -4.63
CA GLU A 74 3.20 10.71 -5.04
C GLU A 74 1.75 10.64 -5.52
N LYS A 75 1.53 9.93 -6.63
CA LYS A 75 0.19 9.72 -7.17
C LYS A 75 -0.68 9.02 -6.12
N LEU A 76 -1.83 9.63 -5.83
CA LEU A 76 -2.82 9.03 -4.95
C LEU A 76 -3.47 7.80 -5.60
N PHE A 77 -3.75 7.90 -6.91
CA PHE A 77 -4.25 6.80 -7.72
C PHE A 77 -3.10 5.91 -8.20
N ARG A 78 -3.21 4.62 -7.89
CA ARG A 78 -2.33 3.59 -8.42
C ARG A 78 -2.95 2.95 -9.68
N PRO A 79 -2.12 2.52 -10.63
CA PRO A 79 -2.61 1.75 -11.77
C PRO A 79 -3.29 0.48 -11.27
N SER A 80 -4.45 0.17 -11.84
CA SER A 80 -5.13 -1.11 -11.68
C SER A 80 -4.56 -2.17 -12.62
N TYR A 81 -4.92 -3.44 -12.41
CA TYR A 81 -4.55 -4.54 -13.29
C TYR A 81 -5.01 -4.32 -14.74
N GLY A 82 -6.24 -3.84 -14.90
CA GLY A 82 -6.85 -3.53 -16.17
C GLY A 82 -8.02 -2.56 -15.97
N PHE A 83 -8.90 -2.50 -16.96
CA PHE A 83 -10.09 -1.66 -16.89
C PHE A 83 -11.10 -2.26 -15.87
N ASN A 84 -11.38 -1.52 -14.80
CA ASN A 84 -12.29 -1.96 -13.75
C ASN A 84 -13.69 -1.36 -13.97
N LEU A 85 -14.69 -2.22 -14.20
CA LEU A 85 -16.11 -1.85 -14.36
C LEU A 85 -16.92 -1.86 -13.05
N THR A 86 -16.30 -2.24 -11.93
CA THR A 86 -16.94 -2.39 -10.62
C THR A 86 -17.35 -1.05 -10.00
N ASP A 87 -16.60 0.01 -10.31
CA ASP A 87 -16.87 1.38 -9.83
C ASP A 87 -16.86 2.39 -10.98
N PRO A 88 -17.91 2.41 -11.82
CA PRO A 88 -17.96 3.27 -13.00
C PRO A 88 -18.01 4.77 -12.67
N TYR A 89 -18.37 5.13 -11.44
CA TYR A 89 -18.48 6.51 -10.98
C TYR A 89 -17.33 6.93 -10.06
N CYS A 90 -16.29 6.11 -9.89
CA CYS A 90 -15.15 6.37 -9.00
C CYS A 90 -15.60 6.82 -7.59
N ARG A 91 -16.58 6.13 -6.99
CA ARG A 91 -17.11 6.46 -5.65
C ARG A 91 -16.10 6.17 -4.55
N LEU A 92 -15.20 5.19 -4.76
CA LEU A 92 -14.20 4.78 -3.78
C LEU A 92 -13.18 5.88 -3.47
N LEU A 93 -12.78 6.66 -4.46
CA LEU A 93 -11.83 7.75 -4.29
C LEU A 93 -12.29 8.98 -5.08
N GLU A 94 -12.35 10.13 -4.40
CA GLU A 94 -12.84 11.37 -5.02
C GLU A 94 -11.98 11.76 -6.22
N ASN A 95 -12.62 12.01 -7.36
CA ASN A 95 -11.96 12.47 -8.60
C ASN A 95 -11.62 13.97 -8.58
N GLN A 96 -11.61 14.59 -7.40
CA GLN A 96 -11.22 15.99 -7.27
C GLN A 96 -9.71 16.11 -7.40
N TYR A 97 -9.27 17.12 -8.16
CA TYR A 97 -7.85 17.37 -8.34
C TYR A 97 -7.19 17.73 -7.00
N LYS A 98 -6.17 16.97 -6.60
CA LYS A 98 -5.37 17.20 -5.39
C LYS A 98 -3.93 17.53 -5.76
N SER A 99 -3.58 18.81 -5.73
CA SER A 99 -2.25 19.32 -6.10
C SER A 99 -1.10 18.68 -5.32
N LEU A 100 -1.30 18.35 -4.04
CA LEU A 100 -0.27 17.72 -3.20
C LEU A 100 0.13 16.31 -3.65
N HIS A 101 -0.70 15.65 -4.47
CA HIS A 101 -0.46 14.33 -5.03
C HIS A 101 0.03 14.36 -6.49
N ASP A 102 0.21 15.55 -7.07
CA ASP A 102 0.65 15.70 -8.44
C ASP A 102 2.17 15.54 -8.57
N PRO A 103 2.68 14.54 -9.32
CA PRO A 103 4.11 14.37 -9.58
C PRO A 103 4.75 15.54 -10.32
N HIS A 104 3.98 16.26 -11.15
CA HIS A 104 4.50 17.37 -11.95
C HIS A 104 4.76 18.63 -11.11
N LEU A 105 4.09 18.77 -9.97
CA LEU A 105 4.32 19.85 -9.02
C LEU A 105 5.53 19.62 -8.09
N ARG A 106 6.28 18.52 -8.30
CA ARG A 106 7.45 18.20 -7.47
C ARG A 106 8.49 19.31 -7.44
N ALA A 107 8.78 19.96 -8.57
CA ALA A 107 9.73 21.07 -8.63
C ALA A 107 9.24 22.28 -7.81
N TYR A 108 7.93 22.56 -7.84
CA TYR A 108 7.30 23.62 -7.07
C TYR A 108 7.36 23.34 -5.56
N HIS A 109 6.95 22.14 -5.14
CA HIS A 109 6.95 21.75 -3.73
C HIS A 109 8.34 21.52 -3.13
N LYS A 110 9.39 21.32 -3.96
CA LYS A 110 10.78 21.15 -3.51
C LYS A 110 11.38 22.44 -2.95
N ARG A 111 10.85 23.61 -3.31
CA ARG A 111 11.36 24.89 -2.80
C ARG A 111 11.16 25.00 -1.29
N LYS A 112 12.16 25.54 -0.59
CA LYS A 112 12.21 25.54 0.88
C LYS A 112 11.13 26.41 1.51
N ASP A 113 10.80 27.54 0.89
CA ASP A 113 9.75 28.47 1.27
C ASP A 113 8.37 27.81 1.22
N ILE A 114 8.05 27.15 0.10
CA ILE A 114 6.79 26.43 -0.09
C ILE A 114 6.67 25.28 0.90
N LEU A 115 7.73 24.47 1.03
CA LEU A 115 7.72 23.34 1.96
C LEU A 115 7.53 23.79 3.41
N ARG A 116 8.18 24.89 3.83
CA ARG A 116 8.01 25.47 5.17
C ARG A 116 6.58 25.97 5.37
N ARG A 117 5.97 26.60 4.36
CA ARG A 117 4.57 27.05 4.40
C ARG A 117 3.60 25.88 4.51
N LEU A 118 3.83 24.81 3.75
CA LEU A 118 3.01 23.60 3.79
C LEU A 118 3.06 22.90 5.16
N LYS A 119 4.26 22.81 5.77
CA LYS A 119 4.43 22.26 7.12
C LYS A 119 3.76 23.15 8.17
N LYS A 120 3.97 24.47 8.10
CA LYS A 120 3.36 25.44 9.03
C LYS A 120 1.84 25.44 8.92
N GLY A 121 1.29 25.24 7.71
CA GLY A 121 -0.14 25.15 7.46
C GLY A 121 -0.78 23.80 7.82
N GLY A 122 0.00 22.80 8.25
CA GLY A 122 -0.53 21.48 8.63
C GLY A 122 -0.98 20.60 7.46
N TYR A 123 -0.68 20.98 6.21
CA TYR A 123 -1.03 20.19 5.02
C TYR A 123 -0.14 18.95 4.87
N ILE A 124 1.08 19.01 5.39
CA ILE A 124 2.04 17.91 5.36
C ILE A 124 2.68 17.69 6.72
N THR A 125 2.97 16.43 7.02
CA THR A 125 3.74 16.03 8.21
C THR A 125 5.21 16.47 8.09
N SER A 126 5.95 16.43 9.20
CA SER A 126 7.42 16.60 9.23
C SER A 126 8.14 15.69 8.20
N ASN A 127 7.63 14.47 8.02
CA ASN A 127 8.09 13.44 7.09
C ASN A 127 7.60 13.63 5.64
N ASN A 128 7.05 14.81 5.28
CA ASN A 128 6.52 15.14 3.95
C ASN A 128 5.42 14.20 3.46
N LYS A 129 4.60 13.67 4.38
CA LYS A 129 3.38 12.91 4.05
C LYS A 129 2.18 13.85 4.02
N VAL A 130 1.25 13.63 3.10
CA VAL A 130 0.05 14.47 2.96
C VAL A 130 -0.94 14.13 4.06
N VAL A 131 -1.32 15.14 4.85
CA VAL A 131 -2.28 14.99 5.95
C VAL A 131 -3.69 14.85 5.37
N CYS A 132 -4.51 13.99 5.98
CA CYS A 132 -5.88 13.77 5.55
C CYS A 132 -6.83 13.60 6.74
N THR A 133 -8.13 13.64 6.46
CA THR A 133 -9.17 13.31 7.43
C THR A 133 -9.30 11.79 7.61
N LEU A 134 -9.94 11.37 8.71
CA LEU A 134 -10.25 9.96 8.95
C LEU A 134 -11.13 9.35 7.85
N ARG A 135 -12.08 10.14 7.33
CA ARG A 135 -12.97 9.71 6.24
C ARG A 135 -12.18 9.43 4.96
N GLU A 136 -11.28 10.34 4.58
CA GLU A 136 -10.41 10.17 3.42
C GLU A 136 -9.46 8.99 3.60
N LEU A 137 -8.92 8.80 4.81
CA LEU A 137 -8.08 7.65 5.10
C LEU A 137 -8.84 6.34 4.90
N ASN A 138 -10.07 6.24 5.41
CA ASN A 138 -10.89 5.03 5.26
C ASN A 138 -11.23 4.73 3.79
N LYS A 139 -11.59 5.76 3.02
CA LYS A 139 -11.78 5.64 1.56
C LYS A 139 -10.52 5.14 0.86
N TYR A 140 -9.37 5.74 1.21
CA TYR A 140 -8.08 5.36 0.64
C TYR A 140 -7.69 3.92 0.98
N ARG A 141 -7.93 3.47 2.22
CA ARG A 141 -7.75 2.07 2.64
C ARG A 141 -8.63 1.14 1.80
N GLN A 142 -9.91 1.48 1.64
CA GLN A 142 -10.87 0.70 0.84
C GLN A 142 -10.39 0.54 -0.60
N TYR A 143 -9.91 1.63 -1.19
CA TYR A 143 -9.35 1.65 -2.53
C TYR A 143 -8.09 0.77 -2.67
N LEU A 144 -7.16 0.83 -1.70
CA LEU A 144 -5.97 -0.02 -1.74
C LEU A 144 -6.32 -1.50 -1.61
N THR A 145 -7.30 -1.85 -0.77
CA THR A 145 -7.79 -3.21 -0.65
C THR A 145 -8.47 -3.69 -1.93
N SER A 146 -9.32 -2.87 -2.56
CA SER A 146 -9.99 -3.26 -3.81
C SER A 146 -8.97 -3.48 -4.92
N LEU A 147 -7.96 -2.62 -5.03
CA LEU A 147 -6.85 -2.82 -5.96
C LEU A 147 -6.14 -4.14 -5.72
N LYS A 148 -5.73 -4.42 -4.47
CA LYS A 148 -5.04 -5.67 -4.13
C LYS A 148 -5.85 -6.89 -4.55
N LEU A 149 -7.15 -6.91 -4.23
CA LEU A 149 -8.05 -8.00 -4.61
C LEU A 149 -8.22 -8.12 -6.13
N ASP A 150 -8.26 -7.01 -6.86
CA ASP A 150 -8.33 -7.03 -8.32
C ASP A 150 -7.07 -7.67 -8.92
N PHE A 151 -5.88 -7.31 -8.42
CA PHE A 151 -4.63 -7.94 -8.86
C PHE A 151 -4.64 -9.45 -8.61
N GLU A 152 -5.03 -9.88 -7.40
CA GLU A 152 -5.08 -11.30 -7.03
C GLU A 152 -6.08 -12.09 -7.89
N ARG A 153 -7.30 -11.57 -8.07
CA ARG A 153 -8.35 -12.20 -8.88
C ARG A 153 -7.94 -12.35 -10.33
N ASN A 154 -7.37 -11.29 -10.91
CA ASN A 154 -6.94 -11.33 -12.31
C ASN A 154 -5.75 -12.26 -12.51
N TYR A 155 -4.80 -12.28 -11.59
CA TYR A 155 -3.68 -13.21 -11.63
C TYR A 155 -4.17 -14.67 -11.62
N ILE A 156 -5.08 -15.02 -10.70
CA ILE A 156 -5.67 -16.37 -10.65
C ILE A 156 -6.41 -16.70 -11.95
N ARG A 157 -7.18 -15.75 -12.47
CA ARG A 157 -7.92 -15.92 -13.73
C ARG A 157 -6.99 -16.23 -14.90
N GLU A 158 -5.87 -15.51 -15.03
CA GLU A 158 -4.89 -15.77 -16.09
C GLU A 158 -4.19 -17.12 -15.94
N GLN A 159 -3.87 -17.52 -14.71
CA GLN A 159 -3.33 -18.86 -14.44
C GLN A 159 -4.34 -19.94 -14.86
N LEU A 160 -5.61 -19.81 -14.46
CA LEU A 160 -6.66 -20.75 -14.83
C LEU A 160 -6.88 -20.78 -16.36
N GLU A 161 -6.83 -19.64 -17.03
CA GLU A 161 -6.94 -19.55 -18.48
C GLU A 161 -5.75 -20.23 -19.17
N TYR A 162 -4.54 -20.02 -18.66
CA TYR A 162 -3.33 -20.69 -19.15
C TYR A 162 -3.43 -22.21 -18.99
N PHE A 163 -3.80 -22.70 -17.80
CA PHE A 163 -3.99 -24.13 -17.56
C PHE A 163 -5.10 -24.73 -18.43
N SER A 164 -6.22 -24.02 -18.61
CA SER A 164 -7.32 -24.45 -19.47
C SER A 164 -6.91 -24.55 -20.94
N LYS A 165 -6.13 -23.58 -21.43
CA LYS A 165 -5.57 -23.64 -22.79
C LYS A 165 -4.59 -24.81 -22.93
N ALA A 166 -3.65 -24.97 -22.00
CA ALA A 166 -2.68 -26.08 -22.03
C ALA A 166 -3.37 -27.45 -21.99
N PHE A 167 -4.39 -27.61 -21.13
CA PHE A 167 -5.17 -28.84 -21.04
C PHE A 167 -5.95 -29.12 -22.33
N SER A 168 -6.58 -28.10 -22.92
CA SER A 168 -7.32 -28.30 -24.17
C SER A 168 -6.40 -28.64 -25.34
N THR A 169 -5.22 -28.01 -25.45
CA THR A 169 -4.19 -28.39 -26.44
C THR A 169 -3.72 -29.84 -26.25
N PHE A 170 -3.39 -30.23 -25.02
CA PHE A 170 -2.95 -31.60 -24.72
C PHE A 170 -4.01 -32.64 -25.10
N MET A 171 -5.28 -32.38 -24.78
CA MET A 171 -6.39 -33.27 -25.15
C MET A 171 -6.56 -33.36 -26.67
N GLN A 172 -6.40 -32.26 -27.41
CA GLN A 172 -6.46 -32.27 -28.88
C GLN A 172 -5.31 -33.07 -29.49
N GLU A 173 -4.08 -32.90 -28.98
CA GLU A 173 -2.91 -33.66 -29.43
C GLU A 173 -3.08 -35.16 -29.16
N ALA A 174 -3.55 -35.54 -27.97
CA ALA A 174 -3.82 -36.94 -27.64
C ALA A 174 -4.85 -37.57 -28.58
N LEU A 175 -5.93 -36.85 -28.89
CA LEU A 175 -7.00 -37.31 -29.78
C LEU A 175 -6.52 -37.44 -31.23
N TRP A 176 -5.67 -36.52 -31.69
CA TRP A 176 -5.02 -36.58 -32.99
C TRP A 176 -4.09 -37.80 -33.12
N MET A 177 -3.30 -38.10 -32.08
CA MET A 177 -2.40 -39.25 -32.06
C MET A 177 -3.16 -40.58 -32.04
N GLU A 178 -4.31 -40.64 -31.36
CA GLU A 178 -5.17 -41.83 -31.35
C GLU A 178 -5.78 -42.11 -32.73
N GLN A 179 -6.17 -41.07 -33.47
CA GLN A 179 -6.70 -41.21 -34.83
C GLN A 179 -5.65 -41.68 -35.85
N GLN A 180 -4.39 -41.25 -35.72
CA GLN A 180 -3.31 -41.71 -36.59
C GLN A 180 -2.87 -43.16 -36.34
N ASN A 181 -3.19 -43.72 -35.17
CA ASN A 181 -2.85 -45.10 -34.81
C ASN A 181 -3.93 -46.11 -35.25
N CYS A 182 -5.06 -45.63 -35.78
CA CYS A 182 -6.16 -46.46 -36.27
C CYS A 182 -6.20 -46.62 -37.81
N GLU A 183 -5.25 -46.00 -38.53
CA GLU A 183 -4.98 -46.24 -39.96
C GLU A 183 -3.76 -47.16 -40.14
#